data_AF-A0A5K7W5A3-F1
#
_entry.id   AF-A0A5K7W5A3-F1
#
_cell.length_a   1.000
_cell.length_b   1.000
_cell.length_c   1.000
_cell.angle_alpha   90.00
_cell.angle_beta   90.00
_cell.angle_gamma   90.00
#
_symmetry.space_group_name_H-M   'P 1'
#
loop_
_entity.id
_entity.type
_entity.pdbx_description
1 polymer ?
#
loop_
_entity_poly.entity_id
_entity_poly.type
_entity_poly.pdbx_seq_one_letter_code
_entity_poly.pdbx_strand_id
1 'polypeptide(L)'
;MYTIELTTRLNPGTIVVECKEPGEAETLYKQICQCMETGIPRMIHLTCESKENKKVCVLTSEILAVQIYKGVGRSEQLPEVQISERRRAGFRV
;
A
#
# COMPACT_ATOMS: atom_id res chain seq x y z
N MET A 1 -11.11 -1.76 10.77
CA MET A 1 -9.95 -2.53 10.30
C MET A 1 -9.51 -1.91 9.00
N TYR A 2 -8.26 -1.47 8.94
CA TYR A 2 -7.67 -0.92 7.72
C TYR A 2 -6.82 -1.99 7.07
N THR A 3 -6.85 -2.02 5.75
CA THR A 3 -6.14 -3.00 4.96
C THR A 3 -5.29 -2.26 3.96
N ILE A 4 -4.00 -2.61 3.95
CA ILE A 4 -3.00 -2.07 3.05
C ILE A 4 -2.57 -3.20 2.14
N GLU A 5 -2.77 -3.00 0.84
CA GLU A 5 -2.40 -3.95 -0.19
C GLU A 5 -1.21 -3.42 -0.98
N LEU A 6 -0.17 -4.23 -1.10
CA LEU A 6 0.98 -3.94 -1.94
C LEU A 6 0.96 -4.88 -3.13
N THR A 7 1.05 -4.30 -4.32
CA THR A 7 1.22 -5.04 -5.58
C THR A 7 2.70 -5.06 -5.93
N THR A 8 3.25 -6.25 -6.15
CA THR A 8 4.68 -6.41 -6.49
C THR A 8 4.88 -6.94 -7.90
N ARG A 9 6.03 -6.63 -8.51
CA ARG A 9 6.32 -6.97 -9.91
C ARG A 9 6.46 -8.47 -10.18
N LEU A 10 7.01 -9.22 -9.22
CA LEU A 10 7.43 -10.60 -9.42
C LEU A 10 6.49 -11.65 -8.79
N ASN A 11 5.50 -11.22 -8.01
CA ASN A 11 4.58 -12.14 -7.32
C ASN A 11 3.12 -11.83 -7.69
N PRO A 12 2.37 -12.77 -8.27
CA PRO A 12 0.95 -12.57 -8.57
C PRO A 12 0.07 -12.44 -7.32
N GLY A 13 0.60 -12.71 -6.11
CA GLY A 13 -0.08 -12.44 -4.85
C GLY A 13 0.15 -11.01 -4.33
N THR A 14 -0.93 -10.33 -3.94
CA THR A 14 -0.86 -9.06 -3.21
C THR A 14 -0.42 -9.29 -1.77
N ILE A 15 0.47 -8.44 -1.27
CA ILE A 15 0.88 -8.47 0.14
C ILE A 15 -0.13 -7.64 0.91
N VAL A 16 -0.84 -8.29 1.83
CA VAL A 16 -1.90 -7.66 2.62
C VAL A 16 -1.42 -7.46 4.06
N VAL A 17 -1.47 -6.21 4.53
CA VAL A 17 -1.19 -5.82 5.90
C VAL A 17 -2.45 -5.22 6.49
N GLU A 18 -2.86 -5.72 7.65
CA GLU A 18 -4.09 -5.28 8.31
C GLU A 18 -3.75 -4.56 9.61
N CYS A 19 -4.19 -3.31 9.72
CA CYS A 19 -3.99 -2.46 10.90
C CYS A 19 -5.33 -2.26 11.62
N LYS A 20 -5.29 -2.28 12.95
CA LYS A 20 -6.48 -1.99 13.77
C LYS A 20 -6.75 -0.49 13.82
N GLU A 21 -5.69 0.31 13.95
CA GLU A 21 -5.78 1.76 14.09
C GLU A 21 -5.70 2.49 12.73
N PRO A 22 -6.56 3.51 12.50
CA PRO A 22 -6.51 4.33 11.29
C PRO A 22 -5.20 5.12 11.16
N GLY A 23 -4.71 5.70 12.27
CA GLY A 23 -3.53 6.55 12.27
C GLY A 23 -2.25 5.80 11.93
N GLU A 24 -2.13 4.57 12.42
CA GLU A 24 -1.03 3.68 12.09
C GLU A 24 -1.06 3.29 10.60
N ALA A 25 -2.24 2.95 10.08
CA ALA A 25 -2.40 2.57 8.68
C ALA A 25 -2.00 3.71 7.72
N GLU A 26 -2.45 4.95 7.98
CA GLU A 26 -2.06 6.10 7.18
C GLU A 26 -0.57 6.43 7.29
N THR A 27 0.01 6.28 8.47
CA THR A 27 1.44 6.52 8.70
C THR A 27 2.28 5.52 7.91
N LEU A 28 1.90 4.24 7.97
CA LEU A 28 2.57 3.17 7.25
C LEU A 28 2.43 3.34 5.74
N TYR A 29 1.25 3.73 5.24
CA TYR A 29 1.03 4.08 3.84
C TYR A 29 1.99 5.20 3.37
N LYS A 30 2.03 6.32 4.11
CA LYS A 30 2.90 7.46 3.77
C LYS A 30 4.38 7.06 3.78
N GLN A 31 4.80 6.26 4.76
CA GLN A 31 6.16 5.75 4.82
C GLN A 31 6.51 4.90 3.61
N ILE A 32 5.63 3.99 3.18
CA ILE A 32 5.88 3.17 1.98
C ILE A 32 5.97 4.06 0.74
N CYS A 33 5.05 5.01 0.56
CA CYS A 33 5.11 5.95 -0.57
C CYS A 33 6.42 6.74 -0.58
N GLN A 34 6.86 7.25 0.56
CA GLN A 34 8.13 7.96 0.69
C GLN A 34 9.32 7.05 0.37
N CYS A 35 9.29 5.79 0.80
CA CYS A 35 10.32 4.81 0.44
C CYS A 35 10.34 4.58 -1.07
N MET A 36 9.17 4.44 -1.72
CA MET A 36 9.06 4.27 -3.17
C MET A 36 9.59 5.48 -3.94
N GLU A 37 9.31 6.70 -3.48
CA GLU A 37 9.80 7.94 -4.10
C GLU A 37 11.31 8.11 -3.95
N THR A 38 11.84 7.83 -2.75
CA THR A 38 13.28 8.01 -2.45
C THR A 38 14.14 6.83 -2.87
N GLY A 39 13.54 5.65 -3.02
CA GLY A 39 14.25 4.36 -3.17
C GLY A 39 14.97 3.90 -1.90
N ILE A 40 14.78 4.59 -0.76
CA ILE A 40 15.51 4.35 0.49
C ILE A 40 14.50 4.19 1.65
N PRO A 41 14.62 3.13 2.47
CA PRO A 41 15.53 2.00 2.35
C PRO A 41 15.21 1.12 1.13
N ARG A 42 16.20 0.31 0.71
CA ARG A 42 16.03 -0.68 -0.37
C ARG A 42 15.02 -1.78 -0.01
N MET A 43 14.84 -2.05 1.28
CA MET A 43 13.94 -3.07 1.82
C MET A 43 13.03 -2.44 2.87
N ILE A 44 11.74 -2.76 2.80
CA ILE A 44 10.71 -2.35 3.76
C ILE A 44 10.25 -3.59 4.52
N HIS A 45 10.29 -3.51 5.84
CA HIS A 45 9.79 -4.55 6.73
C HIS A 45 8.38 -4.18 7.20
N LEU A 46 7.42 -5.03 6.91
CA LEU A 46 6.03 -4.88 7.29
C LEU A 46 5.68 -5.98 8.30
N THR A 47 4.99 -5.59 9.38
CA THR A 47 4.51 -6.54 10.39
C THR A 47 2.98 -6.53 10.36
N CYS A 48 2.37 -7.70 10.28
CA CYS A 48 0.91 -7.83 10.30
C CYS A 48 0.44 -8.16 11.71
N GLU A 49 -0.47 -7.35 12.25
CA GLU A 49 -1.02 -7.54 13.60
C GLU A 49 -2.18 -8.54 13.66
N SER A 50 -2.79 -8.85 12.51
CA SER A 50 -4.07 -9.57 12.43
C SER A 50 -3.91 -11.10 12.44
N LYS A 51 -2.79 -11.63 11.92
CA LYS A 51 -2.52 -13.08 11.87
C LYS A 51 -1.06 -13.38 12.24
N GLU A 52 -0.87 -14.01 13.40
CA GLU A 52 0.35 -14.73 13.81
C GLU A 52 1.69 -13.96 13.82
N ASN A 53 1.71 -12.64 14.06
CA ASN A 53 2.96 -11.85 14.05
C ASN A 53 3.77 -12.08 12.75
N LYS A 54 3.08 -12.24 11.61
CA LYS A 54 3.73 -12.47 10.33
C LYS A 54 4.52 -11.22 9.93
N LYS A 55 5.83 -11.37 9.78
CA LYS A 55 6.73 -10.36 9.24
C LYS A 55 6.95 -10.62 7.76
N VAL A 56 6.82 -9.58 6.95
CA VAL A 56 7.06 -9.63 5.51
C VAL A 56 8.10 -8.57 5.17
N CYS A 57 9.05 -8.93 4.31
CA CYS A 57 10.04 -7.99 3.80
C CYS A 57 9.82 -7.85 2.29
N VAL A 58 9.82 -6.62 1.80
CA VAL A 58 9.60 -6.32 0.39
C VAL A 58 10.70 -5.38 -0.10
N LEU A 59 11.20 -5.62 -1.30
CA LEU A 59 12.10 -4.69 -1.96
C LEU A 59 11.31 -3.50 -2.48
N THR A 60 11.76 -2.29 -2.14
CA THR A 60 11.13 -1.05 -2.57
C THR A 60 11.08 -0.91 -4.09
N SER A 61 12.08 -1.45 -4.79
CA SER A 61 12.14 -1.48 -6.27
C SER A 61 11.07 -2.38 -6.91
N GLU A 62 10.50 -3.31 -6.15
CA GLU A 62 9.53 -4.28 -6.67
C GLU A 62 8.09 -3.87 -6.39
N ILE A 63 7.87 -2.81 -5.60
CA ILE A 63 6.53 -2.30 -5.30
C ILE A 63 6.04 -1.48 -6.50
N LEU A 64 4.93 -1.92 -7.08
CA LEU A 64 4.30 -1.25 -8.23
C LEU A 64 3.18 -0.30 -7.79
N ALA A 65 2.43 -0.70 -6.76
CA ALA A 65 1.31 0.08 -6.24
C ALA A 65 1.09 -0.25 -4.76
N VAL A 66 0.58 0.75 -4.04
CA VAL A 66 0.14 0.64 -2.65
C VAL A 66 -1.27 1.17 -2.57
N GLN A 67 -2.14 0.40 -1.93
CA GLN A 67 -3.54 0.72 -1.73
C GLN A 67 -3.84 0.65 -0.24
N ILE A 68 -4.61 1.62 0.28
CA ILE A 68 -5.14 1.60 1.64
C ILE A 68 -6.65 1.79 1.57
N TYR A 69 -7.40 0.95 2.30
CA TYR A 69 -8.83 1.09 2.43
C TYR A 69 -9.31 0.62 3.79
N LYS A 70 -10.47 1.12 4.20
CA LYS A 70 -11.16 0.67 5.41
C LYS A 70 -11.96 -0.56 5.06
N GLY A 71 -11.53 -1.73 5.54
CA GLY A 71 -12.31 -2.96 5.47
C GLY A 71 -13.58 -2.81 6.30
N VAL A 72 -14.72 -2.64 5.62
CA VAL A 72 -16.03 -2.94 6.17
C VAL A 72 -16.18 -4.46 5.99
N GLY A 73 -16.44 -5.19 7.07
CA GLY A 73 -16.26 -6.65 7.13
C GLY A 73 -16.74 -7.39 5.87
N ARG A 74 -15.79 -8.12 5.24
CA ARG A 74 -15.99 -9.16 4.22
C ARG A 74 -17.18 -8.92 3.26
N SER A 75 -17.00 -7.97 2.34
CA SER A 75 -17.59 -8.05 1.01
C SER A 75 -16.59 -7.44 0.03
N GLU A 76 -16.19 -8.24 -0.96
CA GLU A 76 -15.33 -7.85 -2.07
C GLU A 76 -15.85 -6.56 -2.74
N GLN A 77 -15.31 -5.42 -2.34
CA GLN A 77 -15.43 -4.17 -3.06
C GLN A 77 -14.02 -3.62 -3.17
N LEU A 78 -13.41 -3.87 -4.33
CA LEU A 78 -12.25 -3.11 -4.79
C LEU A 78 -12.67 -1.63 -4.78
N PRO A 79 -11.99 -0.74 -4.05
CA PRO A 79 -12.28 0.67 -4.13
C PRO A 79 -11.98 1.14 -5.57
N GLU A 80 -12.98 1.73 -6.24
CA GLU A 80 -12.72 2.52 -7.45
C GLU A 80 -11.79 3.68 -7.06
N VAL A 81 -10.50 3.55 -7.38
CA VAL A 81 -9.54 4.65 -7.28
C VAL A 81 -9.95 5.69 -8.31
N GLN A 82 -10.74 6.67 -7.88
CA GLN A 82 -11.01 7.84 -8.70
C GLN A 82 -9.73 8.67 -8.78
N ILE A 83 -8.97 8.45 -9.85
CA ILE A 83 -7.90 9.36 -10.25
C ILE A 83 -8.60 10.67 -10.63
N SER A 84 -8.71 11.59 -9.68
CA SER A 84 -9.12 12.95 -9.98
C SER A 84 -8.00 13.57 -10.80
N GLU A 85 -8.10 13.49 -12.13
CA GLU A 85 -7.32 14.29 -13.05
C GLU A 85 -7.60 15.76 -12.72
N ARG A 86 -6.81 16.33 -11.81
CA ARG A 86 -6.63 17.78 -11.79
C ARG A 86 -5.90 18.12 -13.07
N ARG A 87 -6.67 18.36 -14.13
CA ARG A 87 -6.25 18.93 -15.41
C ARG A 87 -5.37 20.15 -15.12
N ARG A 88 -4.05 19.96 -14.99
CA ARG A 88 -3.10 21.04 -15.24
C ARG A 88 -3.05 21.15 -16.75
N ALA A 89 -3.67 22.20 -17.25
CA ALA A 89 -3.53 22.63 -18.62
C ALA A 89 -2.03 22.64 -19.01
N GLY A 90 -1.67 21.92 -20.07
CA GLY A 90 -0.43 22.18 -20.81
C GLY A 90 0.74 21.20 -20.64
N PHE A 91 0.53 19.88 -20.65
CA PHE A 91 1.62 18.93 -20.91
C PHE A 91 1.50 18.36 -22.32
N ARG A 92 2.41 18.78 -23.22
CA ARG A 92 2.56 18.26 -24.58
C ARG A 92 3.79 17.33 -24.57
N VAL A 93 3.60 16.14 -25.15
CA VAL A 93 4.60 15.06 -25.33
C VAL A 93 5.88 15.54 -26.00
#